data_AF-A0AAV6GNB9-F1
#
_entry.id   AF-A0AAV6GNB9-F1
#
_cell.length_a   1.000
_cell.length_b   1.000
_cell.length_c   1.000
_cell.angle_alpha   90.00
_cell.angle_beta   90.00
_cell.angle_gamma   90.00
#
_symmetry.space_group_name_H-M   'P 1'
#
loop_
_entity.id
_entity.type
_entity.pdbx_description
1 polymer ?
#
loop_
_entity_poly.entity_id
_entity_poly.type
_entity_poly.pdbx_seq_one_letter_code
_entity_poly.pdbx_strand_id
1 'polypeptide(L)'
;MKEKRQAKYTENKLKAIKARNEYLLQLEACDSVFKYYIHDLADFIVSRQTPVGWSIPSAADRAADKQRIMETYNNVFCPPMRFDFQSHMGDTMDQLCAQQPVQVELLQRCQQLQSRLSTLRIENEEVKKTMEATLQTIQDMVTVGTLV
;
A
#
# COMPACT_ATOMS: atom_id res chain seq x y z
N MET A 1 0.51 -43.74 21.63
CA MET A 1 -0.15 -42.54 22.21
C MET A 1 0.71 -41.27 22.16
N LYS A 2 2.00 -41.31 22.57
CA LYS A 2 2.90 -40.13 22.49
C LYS A 2 3.12 -39.63 21.06
N GLU A 3 3.31 -40.53 20.10
CA GLU A 3 3.58 -40.20 18.70
C GLU A 3 2.43 -39.47 18.00
N LYS A 4 1.18 -39.91 18.24
CA LYS A 4 -0.04 -39.24 17.75
C LYS A 4 -0.20 -37.82 18.30
N ARG A 5 0.18 -37.58 19.56
CA ARG A 5 0.15 -36.25 20.18
C ARG A 5 1.23 -35.34 19.59
N GLN A 6 2.41 -35.89 19.31
CA GLN A 6 3.52 -35.16 18.73
C GLN A 6 3.25 -34.75 17.28
N ALA A 7 2.66 -35.64 16.47
CA ALA A 7 2.22 -35.32 15.12
C ALA A 7 1.18 -34.17 15.11
N LYS A 8 0.19 -34.23 16.01
CA LYS A 8 -0.84 -33.20 16.14
C LYS A 8 -0.29 -31.85 16.61
N TYR A 9 0.71 -31.86 17.50
CA TYR A 9 1.41 -30.65 17.91
C TYR A 9 2.15 -30.00 16.74
N THR A 10 2.90 -30.78 15.96
CA THR A 10 3.64 -30.28 14.79
C THR A 10 2.70 -29.70 13.73
N GLU A 11 1.58 -30.37 13.46
CA GLU A 11 0.55 -29.89 12.53
C GLU A 11 -0.06 -28.56 13.00
N ASN A 12 -0.42 -28.44 14.28
CA ASN A 12 -0.99 -27.22 14.84
C ASN A 12 0.03 -26.07 14.86
N LYS A 13 1.29 -26.36 15.20
CA LYS A 13 2.38 -25.38 15.14
C LYS A 13 2.56 -24.85 13.72
N LEU A 14 2.50 -25.73 12.72
CA LEU A 14 2.57 -25.33 11.32
C LEU A 14 1.41 -24.42 10.91
N LYS A 15 0.18 -24.75 11.32
CA LYS A 15 -1.00 -23.92 11.06
C LYS A 15 -0.88 -22.53 11.70
N ALA A 16 -0.41 -22.46 12.94
CA ALA A 16 -0.19 -21.19 13.63
C ALA A 16 0.85 -20.31 12.90
N ILE A 17 1.95 -20.91 12.44
CA ILE A 17 2.99 -20.20 11.66
C ILE A 17 2.41 -19.68 10.34
N LYS A 18 1.63 -20.50 9.62
CA LYS A 18 1.00 -20.09 8.36
C LYS A 18 0.03 -18.91 8.58
N ALA A 19 -0.81 -18.99 9.61
CA ALA A 19 -1.73 -17.92 9.97
C ALA A 19 -0.99 -16.62 10.33
N ARG A 20 0.10 -16.72 11.09
CA ARG A 20 0.96 -15.58 11.45
C ARG A 20 1.56 -14.91 10.22
N ASN A 21 2.10 -15.70 9.28
CA ASN A 21 2.73 -15.15 8.09
C ASN A 21 1.71 -14.46 7.16
N GLU A 22 0.52 -15.03 6.99
CA GLU A 22 -0.55 -14.37 6.23
C GLU A 22 -1.00 -13.06 6.87
N TYR A 23 -1.13 -13.04 8.20
CA TYR A 23 -1.47 -11.82 8.93
C TYR A 23 -0.44 -10.70 8.68
N LEU A 24 0.86 -10.99 8.77
CA LEU A 24 1.91 -10.00 8.54
C LEU A 24 1.90 -9.47 7.10
N LEU A 25 1.68 -10.33 6.11
CA LEU A 25 1.56 -9.91 4.71
C LEU A 25 0.35 -8.98 4.49
N GLN A 26 -0.78 -9.28 5.13
CA GLN A 26 -1.97 -8.43 5.08
C GLN A 26 -1.77 -7.11 5.82
N LEU A 27 -0.98 -7.12 6.88
CA LEU A 27 -0.63 -5.93 7.65
C LEU A 27 0.17 -4.93 6.81
N GLU A 28 1.24 -5.39 6.17
CA GLU A 28 2.07 -4.57 5.28
C GLU A 28 1.25 -4.04 4.08
N ALA A 29 0.34 -4.86 3.54
CA ALA A 29 -0.56 -4.43 2.49
C ALA A 29 -1.51 -3.32 2.97
N CYS A 30 -2.06 -3.45 4.18
CA CYS A 30 -2.97 -2.47 4.78
C CYS A 30 -2.26 -1.12 5.00
N ASP A 31 -1.06 -1.14 5.58
CA ASP A 31 -0.22 0.05 5.79
C ASP A 31 0.06 0.79 4.47
N SER A 32 0.31 0.05 3.38
CA SER A 32 0.52 0.65 2.07
C SER A 32 -0.73 1.36 1.52
N VAL A 33 -1.91 0.76 1.67
CA VAL A 33 -3.19 1.32 1.20
C VAL A 33 -3.53 2.62 1.92
N PHE A 34 -3.27 2.70 3.24
CA PHE A 34 -3.51 3.93 4.00
C PHE A 34 -2.68 5.11 3.51
N LYS A 35 -1.42 4.87 3.11
CA LYS A 35 -0.55 5.92 2.56
C LYS A 35 -1.10 6.51 1.26
N TYR A 36 -1.63 5.69 0.36
CA TYR A 36 -2.24 6.15 -0.88
C TYR A 36 -3.51 6.99 -0.60
N TYR A 37 -4.37 6.52 0.30
CA TYR A 37 -5.62 7.22 0.65
C TYR A 37 -5.39 8.65 1.17
N ILE A 38 -4.37 8.84 2.02
CA ILE A 38 -3.99 10.15 2.58
C ILE A 38 -3.56 11.12 1.47
N HIS A 39 -2.73 10.66 0.54
CA HIS A 39 -2.25 11.50 -0.56
C HIS A 39 -3.36 11.85 -1.55
N ASP A 40 -4.21 10.88 -1.91
CA ASP A 40 -5.32 11.08 -2.84
C ASP A 40 -6.38 12.04 -2.27
N LEU A 41 -6.66 11.94 -0.97
CA LEU A 41 -7.58 12.86 -0.27
C LEU A 41 -7.03 14.29 -0.25
N ALA A 42 -5.73 14.47 -0.01
CA ALA A 42 -5.09 15.78 -0.06
C ALA A 42 -5.16 16.38 -1.47
N ASP A 43 -4.90 15.59 -2.51
CA ASP A 43 -5.00 16.04 -3.91
C ASP A 43 -6.44 16.45 -4.28
N PHE A 44 -7.43 15.68 -3.81
CA PHE A 44 -8.84 16.02 -4.00
C PHE A 44 -9.21 17.35 -3.32
N ILE A 45 -8.77 17.58 -2.08
CA ILE A 45 -9.06 18.81 -1.34
C ILE A 45 -8.41 20.03 -2.03
N VAL A 46 -7.15 19.91 -2.49
CA VAL A 46 -6.47 20.95 -3.27
C VAL A 46 -7.27 21.27 -4.54
N SER A 47 -7.71 20.25 -5.30
CA SER A 47 -8.48 20.45 -6.53
C SER A 47 -9.84 21.14 -6.32
N ARG A 48 -10.44 21.02 -5.13
CA ARG A 48 -11.70 21.67 -4.78
C ARG A 48 -11.53 23.10 -4.27
N GLN A 49 -10.38 23.41 -3.67
CA GLN A 49 -10.09 24.74 -3.15
C GLN A 49 -9.59 25.71 -4.24
N THR A 50 -9.13 25.20 -5.40
CA THR A 50 -8.83 26.06 -6.55
C THR A 50 -10.14 26.60 -7.14
N PRO A 51 -10.40 27.93 -7.12
CA PRO A 51 -11.62 28.48 -7.68
C PRO A 51 -11.61 28.34 -9.20
N VAL A 52 -12.70 27.80 -9.76
CA VAL A 52 -12.99 27.81 -11.20
C VAL A 52 -13.04 29.26 -11.69
N GLY A 53 -11.93 29.77 -12.22
CA GLY A 53 -11.84 31.13 -12.77
C GLY A 53 -10.57 31.91 -12.43
N TRP A 54 -9.69 31.40 -11.55
CA TRP A 54 -8.35 31.97 -11.34
C TRP A 54 -7.36 31.10 -12.09
N SER A 55 -6.35 31.72 -12.72
CA SER A 55 -5.30 31.06 -13.50
C SER A 55 -4.85 29.77 -12.81
N ILE A 56 -4.83 28.64 -13.54
CA ILE A 56 -4.41 27.34 -12.99
C ILE A 56 -3.08 27.56 -12.25
N PRO A 57 -3.01 27.34 -10.93
CA PRO A 57 -1.77 27.53 -10.19
C PRO A 57 -0.70 26.62 -10.80
N SER A 58 0.53 27.11 -10.88
CA SER A 58 1.62 26.32 -11.46
C SER A 58 1.73 24.98 -10.71
N ALA A 59 2.32 23.96 -11.33
CA ALA A 59 2.52 22.67 -10.65
C ALA A 59 3.27 22.82 -9.30
N ALA A 60 4.13 23.84 -9.19
CA ALA A 60 4.83 24.18 -7.95
C ALA A 60 3.87 24.76 -6.89
N ASP A 61 2.95 25.64 -7.26
CA ASP A 61 1.98 26.24 -6.33
C ASP A 61 1.00 25.17 -5.79
N ARG A 62 0.54 24.26 -6.65
CA ARG A 62 -0.32 23.14 -6.24
C ARG A 62 0.37 22.20 -5.25
N ALA A 63 1.66 21.92 -5.48
CA ALA A 63 2.45 21.09 -4.57
C ALA A 63 2.68 21.79 -3.22
N ALA A 64 2.92 23.10 -3.23
CA ALA A 64 3.07 23.91 -2.01
C ALA A 64 1.75 24.00 -1.21
N ASP A 65 0.61 24.14 -1.89
CA ASP A 65 -0.71 24.16 -1.25
C ASP A 65 -1.07 22.79 -0.67
N LYS A 66 -0.79 21.71 -1.39
CA LYS A 66 -0.91 20.34 -0.88
C LYS A 66 -0.10 20.17 0.41
N GLN A 67 1.15 20.59 0.39
CA GLN A 67 2.05 20.49 1.54
C GLN A 67 1.50 21.28 2.73
N ARG A 68 1.06 22.53 2.52
CA ARG A 68 0.44 23.35 3.57
C ARG A 68 -0.82 22.72 4.15
N ILE A 69 -1.70 22.14 3.33
CA ILE A 69 -2.92 21.48 3.81
C ILE A 69 -2.57 20.25 4.65
N MET A 70 -1.61 19.43 4.19
CA MET A 70 -1.15 18.26 4.93
C MET A 70 -0.50 18.65 6.28
N GLU A 71 0.25 19.76 6.32
CA GLU A 71 0.84 20.29 7.55
C GLU A 71 -0.22 20.90 8.49
N THR A 72 -1.20 21.62 7.94
CA THR A 72 -2.26 22.29 8.71
C THR A 72 -3.19 21.27 9.40
N TYR A 73 -3.51 20.17 8.70
CA TYR A 73 -4.36 19.10 9.22
C TYR A 73 -3.56 17.81 9.47
N ASN A 74 -2.37 17.96 10.04
CA ASN A 74 -1.43 16.85 10.26
C ASN A 74 -2.06 15.67 11.02
N ASN A 75 -2.94 15.93 11.97
CA ASN A 75 -3.70 14.93 12.73
C ASN A 75 -4.68 14.10 11.89
N VAL A 76 -5.06 14.57 10.69
CA VAL A 76 -5.92 13.85 9.74
C VAL A 76 -5.08 13.09 8.72
N PHE A 77 -3.93 13.65 8.32
CA PHE A 77 -3.08 13.11 7.26
C PHE A 77 -1.84 12.36 7.78
N CYS A 78 -1.66 12.23 9.09
CA CYS A 78 -0.57 11.41 9.64
C CYS A 78 -0.89 9.92 9.39
N PRO A 79 0.06 9.15 8.84
CA PRO A 79 -0.09 7.70 8.79
C PRO A 79 -0.33 7.15 10.21
N PRO A 80 -1.29 6.24 10.41
CA PRO A 80 -1.47 5.60 11.71
C PRO A 80 -0.18 4.86 12.11
N MET A 81 -0.01 4.61 13.41
CA MET A 81 1.10 3.78 13.87
C MET A 81 1.03 2.42 13.17
N ARG A 82 2.18 1.96 12.68
CA ARG A 82 2.27 0.63 12.09
C ARG A 82 1.85 -0.39 13.11
N PHE A 83 1.14 -1.40 12.66
CA PHE A 83 0.78 -2.50 13.51
C PHE A 83 2.02 -3.33 13.79
N ASP A 84 2.33 -3.50 15.07
CA ASP A 84 3.39 -4.41 15.49
C ASP A 84 2.84 -5.83 15.66
N PHE A 85 3.68 -6.82 15.37
CA PHE A 85 3.36 -8.21 15.68
C PHE A 85 3.23 -8.38 17.20
N GLN A 86 2.01 -8.67 17.67
CA GLN A 86 1.78 -9.02 19.07
C GLN A 86 1.95 -10.54 19.24
N SER A 87 3.04 -10.93 19.89
CA SER A 87 3.28 -12.31 20.25
C SER A 87 2.19 -12.81 21.21
N HIS A 88 1.68 -14.01 20.95
CA HIS A 88 0.63 -14.61 21.76
C HIS A 88 1.23 -15.67 22.69
N MET A 89 0.91 -15.61 23.99
CA MET A 89 1.27 -16.63 25.00
C MET A 89 2.76 -16.94 25.13
N GLY A 90 3.62 -15.91 25.09
CA GLY A 90 5.07 -16.06 25.31
C GLY A 90 5.85 -16.51 24.07
N ASP A 91 5.30 -16.35 22.86
CA ASP A 91 6.06 -16.48 21.61
C ASP A 91 7.21 -15.45 21.59
N THR A 92 8.45 -15.93 21.47
CA THR A 92 9.67 -15.12 21.46
C THR A 92 10.16 -14.79 20.05
N MET A 93 9.45 -15.26 19.01
CA MET A 93 9.86 -15.12 17.61
C MET A 93 9.05 -14.03 16.92
N ASP A 94 9.71 -12.91 16.61
CA ASP A 94 9.18 -11.75 15.89
C ASP A 94 9.49 -11.77 14.37
N GLN A 95 10.30 -12.74 13.93
CA GLN A 95 10.75 -12.86 12.54
C GLN A 95 10.23 -14.12 11.82
N LEU A 96 10.28 -14.04 10.49
CA LEU A 96 9.82 -15.08 9.57
C LEU A 96 10.72 -16.32 9.66
N CYS A 97 10.15 -17.47 10.06
CA CYS A 97 10.91 -18.71 10.24
C CYS A 97 10.87 -19.58 8.97
N ALA A 98 11.97 -19.60 8.21
CA ALA A 98 12.12 -20.35 6.97
C ALA A 98 12.82 -21.71 7.16
N GLN A 99 12.44 -22.46 8.21
CA GLN A 99 12.97 -23.81 8.46
C GLN A 99 12.15 -24.90 7.76
N GLN A 100 12.78 -26.05 7.48
CA GLN A 100 12.06 -27.21 6.94
C GLN A 100 11.03 -27.74 7.94
N PRO A 101 9.82 -28.13 7.49
CA PRO A 101 9.40 -28.32 6.10
C PRO A 101 8.82 -27.07 5.40
N VAL A 102 8.64 -25.97 6.14
CA VAL A 102 7.91 -24.77 5.67
C VAL A 102 8.70 -23.96 4.64
N GLN A 103 10.02 -24.14 4.62
CA GLN A 103 10.94 -23.45 3.70
C GLN A 103 10.54 -23.61 2.23
N VAL A 104 10.14 -24.81 1.80
CA VAL A 104 9.80 -25.09 0.40
C VAL A 104 8.52 -24.37 -0.01
N GLU A 105 7.48 -24.40 0.85
CA GLU A 105 6.24 -23.67 0.62
C GLU A 105 6.45 -22.15 0.58
N LEU A 106 7.32 -21.62 1.46
CA LEU A 106 7.64 -20.19 1.49
C LEU A 106 8.40 -19.75 0.24
N LEU A 107 9.38 -20.54 -0.22
CA LEU A 107 10.09 -20.25 -1.47
C LEU A 107 9.16 -20.28 -2.68
N GLN A 108 8.27 -21.27 -2.75
CA GLN A 108 7.26 -21.35 -3.82
C GLN A 108 6.31 -20.14 -3.79
N ARG A 109 5.88 -19.71 -2.60
CA ARG A 109 5.04 -18.51 -2.44
C ARG A 109 5.79 -17.24 -2.82
N CYS A 110 7.06 -17.10 -2.45
CA CYS A 110 7.90 -15.98 -2.88
C CYS A 110 8.01 -15.91 -4.40
N GLN A 111 8.25 -17.04 -5.06
CA GLN A 111 8.35 -17.09 -6.53
C GLN A 111 7.02 -16.73 -7.19
N GLN A 112 5.90 -17.27 -6.69
CA GLN A 112 4.57 -16.93 -7.19
C GLN A 112 4.25 -15.44 -7.02
N LEU A 113 4.56 -14.87 -5.85
CA LEU A 113 4.37 -13.45 -5.58
C LEU A 113 5.24 -12.59 -6.48
N GLN A 114 6.50 -12.96 -6.71
CA GLN A 114 7.40 -12.25 -7.64
C GLN A 114 6.86 -12.26 -9.07
N SER A 115 6.41 -13.42 -9.57
CA SER A 115 5.80 -13.51 -10.90
C SER A 115 4.55 -12.65 -11.01
N ARG A 116 3.65 -12.73 -10.02
CA ARG A 116 2.42 -11.94 -10.00
C ARG A 116 2.70 -10.43 -9.92
N LEU A 117 3.65 -10.01 -9.08
CA LEU A 117 4.05 -8.61 -8.96
C LEU A 117 4.66 -8.08 -10.26
N SER A 118 5.42 -8.91 -10.98
CA SER A 118 5.96 -8.54 -12.30
C SER A 118 4.83 -8.23 -13.28
N THR A 119 3.84 -9.12 -13.40
CA THR A 119 2.66 -8.91 -14.26
C THR A 119 1.87 -7.67 -13.85
N LEU A 120 1.52 -7.56 -12.56
CA LEU A 120 0.76 -6.41 -12.05
C LEU A 120 1.50 -5.09 -12.26
N ARG A 121 2.83 -5.08 -12.16
CA ARG A 121 3.63 -3.88 -12.42
C ARG A 121 3.54 -3.44 -13.87
N ILE A 122 3.58 -4.38 -14.81
CA ILE A 122 3.42 -4.07 -16.24
C ILE A 122 2.03 -3.51 -16.50
N GLU A 123 0.99 -4.20 -16.04
CA GLU A 123 -0.41 -3.76 -16.19
C GLU A 123 -0.63 -2.37 -15.58
N ASN A 124 -0.09 -2.12 -14.39
CA ASN A 124 -0.24 -0.84 -13.70
C ASN A 124 0.48 0.30 -14.45
N GLU A 125 1.68 0.04 -15.00
CA GLU A 125 2.41 1.02 -15.81
C GLU A 125 1.67 1.35 -17.12
N GLU A 126 1.01 0.37 -17.75
CA GLU A 126 0.18 0.62 -18.93
C GLU A 126 -1.04 1.50 -18.59
N VAL A 127 -1.77 1.15 -17.53
CA VAL A 127 -2.91 1.96 -17.04
C VAL A 127 -2.47 3.38 -16.68
N LYS A 128 -1.32 3.52 -16.01
CA LYS A 128 -0.76 4.82 -15.63
C LYS A 128 -0.45 5.68 -16.85
N LYS A 129 0.18 5.11 -17.89
CA LYS A 129 0.43 5.84 -19.14
C LYS A 129 -0.85 6.34 -19.80
N THR A 130 -1.88 5.50 -19.86
CA THR A 130 -3.19 5.90 -20.41
C THR A 130 -3.83 7.01 -19.57
N MET A 131 -3.76 6.91 -18.24
CA MET A 131 -4.25 7.93 -17.31
C MET A 131 -3.53 9.27 -17.50
N GLU A 132 -2.19 9.26 -17.57
CA GLU A 132 -1.37 10.46 -17.78
C GLU A 132 -1.65 11.11 -19.15
N ALA A 133 -1.76 10.32 -20.22
CA ALA A 133 -2.12 10.84 -21.54
C ALA A 133 -3.52 11.47 -21.57
N THR A 134 -4.49 10.85 -20.88
CA THR A 134 -5.85 11.38 -20.75
C THR A 134 -5.84 12.68 -19.95
N LEU A 135 -5.10 12.73 -18.84
CA LEU A 135 -4.94 13.92 -18.02
C LEU A 135 -4.30 15.07 -18.81
N GLN A 136 -3.26 14.79 -19.60
CA GLN A 136 -2.61 15.79 -20.46
C GLN A 136 -3.61 16.35 -21.48
N THR A 137 -4.39 15.49 -22.13
CA THR A 137 -5.42 15.90 -23.10
C THR A 137 -6.44 16.84 -22.46
N ILE A 138 -6.89 16.54 -21.23
CA ILE A 138 -7.82 17.41 -20.48
C ILE A 138 -7.15 18.75 -20.14
N GLN A 139 -5.90 18.73 -19.67
CA GLN A 139 -5.16 19.95 -19.34
C GLN A 139 -5.01 20.85 -20.57
N ASP A 140 -4.69 20.27 -21.73
CA ASP A 140 -4.55 21.01 -22.98
C ASP A 140 -5.88 21.69 -23.37
N MET A 141 -7.01 21.00 -23.25
CA MET A 141 -8.34 21.56 -23.52
C MET A 141 -8.69 22.74 -22.60
N VAL A 142 -8.41 22.61 -21.30
CA VAL A 142 -8.73 23.66 -20.31
C VAL A 142 -7.80 24.86 -20.49
N THR A 143 -6.52 24.63 -20.81
CA THR A 143 -5.53 25.72 -20.97
C THR A 143 -5.80 26.56 -22.22
N VAL A 144 -6.20 25.92 -23.33
CA VAL A 144 -6.59 26.61 -24.58
C VAL A 144 -7.84 27.49 -24.39
N GLY A 145 -8.78 27.10 -23.51
CA GLY A 145 -9.98 27.88 -23.19
C GLY A 145 -9.74 29.16 -22.37
N THR A 146 -8.54 29.35 -21.81
CA THR A 146 -8.16 30.53 -21.00
C THR A 146 -7.44 31.63 -21.79
N LEU A 147 -7.15 31.39 -23.08
CA LEU A 147 -6.44 32.32 -23.97
C LEU A 147 -7.39 33.13 -24.90
N VAL A 148 -8.70 33.08 -24.67
CA VAL A 148 -9.72 33.89 -25.36
C VAL A 148 -10.44 34.79 -24.37
#